data_AF-A0A6V8Q749-F1
#
_entry.id   AF-A0A6V8Q749-F1
#
_cell.length_a   1.000
_cell.length_b   1.000
_cell.length_c   1.000
_cell.angle_alpha   90.00
_cell.angle_beta   90.00
_cell.angle_gamma   90.00
#
_symmetry.space_group_name_H-M   'P 1'
#
loop_
_entity.id
_entity.type
_entity.pdbx_description
1 polymer ?
#
loop_
_entity_poly.entity_id
_entity_poly.type
_entity_poly.pdbx_seq_one_letter_code
_entity_poly.pdbx_strand_id
1 'polypeptide(L)' 'MVENKLLEKALDRRYLEPYAGKWVAIIDETVAAWAESAVEVLAQAKKDRPNADPEIMKVPRKDEGPLVVCDKISLPTHR' A
#
# COMPACT_ATOMS: atom_id res chain seq x y z
N MET A 1 -4.95 2.24 -26.82
CA MET A 1 -4.04 1.72 -25.77
C MET A 1 -4.05 2.77 -24.67
N VAL A 2 -4.80 2.55 -23.59
CA VAL A 2 -4.91 3.52 -22.49
C VAL A 2 -3.64 3.38 -21.68
N GLU A 3 -2.74 4.34 -21.88
CA GLU A 3 -1.46 4.44 -21.20
C GLU A 3 -1.73 4.62 -19.70
N ASN A 4 -1.35 3.61 -18.92
CA ASN A 4 -1.64 3.50 -17.50
C ASN A 4 -0.67 4.41 -16.71
N LYS A 5 -0.82 5.73 -16.88
CA LYS A 5 -0.04 6.79 -16.22
C LYS A 5 -0.13 6.78 -14.68
N LEU A 6 -1.10 6.05 -14.13
CA LEU A 6 -1.31 5.86 -12.68
C LEU A 6 -0.12 5.14 -12.02
N LEU A 7 0.41 4.09 -12.66
CA LEU A 7 1.50 3.29 -12.09
C LEU A 7 2.85 4.01 -12.13
N GLU A 8 3.08 4.90 -13.10
CA GLU A 8 4.35 5.63 -13.21
C GLU A 8 4.47 6.83 -12.27
N LYS A 9 3.34 7.40 -11.82
CA LYS A 9 3.33 8.52 -10.86
C LYS A 9 3.21 8.08 -9.40
N ALA A 10 2.44 7.03 -9.11
CA ALA A 10 2.23 6.53 -7.74
C ALA A 10 3.50 5.91 -7.12
N LEU A 11 4.50 5.59 -7.94
CA LEU A 11 5.74 4.90 -7.56
C LEU A 11 6.99 5.75 -7.81
N ASP A 12 6.91 7.07 -7.66
CA ASP A 12 8.14 7.86 -7.55
C ASP A 12 8.89 7.37 -6.30
N ARG A 13 10.01 6.67 -6.50
CA ARG A 13 10.78 6.01 -5.42
C ARG A 13 11.03 6.96 -4.24
N ARG A 14 11.19 8.26 -4.50
CA ARG A 14 11.43 9.29 -3.47
C ARG A 14 10.24 9.51 -2.55
N TYR A 15 9.02 9.33 -3.05
CA TYR A 15 7.81 9.47 -2.26
C TYR A 15 7.66 8.34 -1.23
N LEU A 16 8.12 7.13 -1.58
CA LEU A 16 8.02 5.96 -0.70
C LEU A 16 9.27 5.70 0.17
N GLU A 17 10.39 6.38 -0.09
CA GLU A 17 11.62 6.29 0.71
C GLU A 17 11.40 6.41 2.23
N PRO A 18 10.55 7.33 2.75
CA PRO A 18 10.29 7.45 4.18
C PRO A 18 9.60 6.22 4.81
N TYR A 19 8.98 5.39 3.97
CA TYR A 19 8.24 4.19 4.39
C TYR A 19 9.03 2.90 4.13
N ALA A 20 10.31 2.99 3.78
CA ALA A 20 11.15 1.81 3.54
C ALA A 20 11.11 0.81 4.71
N GLY A 21 10.77 -0.44 4.39
CA GLY A 21 10.57 -1.54 5.34
C GLY A 21 9.18 -1.64 5.94
N LYS A 22 8.30 -0.66 5.69
CA LYS A 22 6.93 -0.60 6.23
C LYS A 22 5.90 -1.10 5.22
N TRP A 23 4.74 -1.46 5.75
CA TRP A 23 3.53 -1.63 4.98
C TRP A 23 2.82 -0.29 4.83
N VAL A 24 2.41 0.04 3.62
CA VAL A 24 1.64 1.24 3.30
C VAL A 24 0.29 0.85 2.73
N ALA A 25 -0.73 1.65 3.04
CA ALA A 25 -2.03 1.60 2.40
C ALA A 25 -2.17 2.81 1.49
N ILE A 26 -2.45 2.56 0.21
CA ILE A 26 -2.63 3.56 -0.83
C ILE A 26 -4.13 3.66 -1.12
N ILE A 27 -4.66 4.89 -1.06
CA ILE A 27 -6.04 5.22 -1.42
C ILE A 27 -5.98 6.48 -2.28
N ASP A 28 -6.67 6.48 -3.42
CA ASP A 28 -6.67 7.60 -4.37
C ASP A 28 -5.24 8.08 -4.70
N GLU A 29 -4.33 7.14 -5.00
CA GLU A 29 -2.93 7.41 -5.35
C GLU A 29 -2.07 8.08 -4.26
N THR A 30 -2.54 8.09 -3.00
CA THR A 30 -1.82 8.68 -1.87
C THR A 30 -1.64 7.68 -0.72
N VAL A 31 -0.53 7.77 0.01
CA VAL A 31 -0.33 6.98 1.23
C VAL A 31 -1.28 7.48 2.31
N ALA A 32 -2.33 6.71 2.59
CA ALA A 32 -3.34 7.02 3.58
C ALA A 32 -2.95 6.52 4.98
N ALA A 33 -2.20 5.42 5.08
CA ALA A 33 -1.70 4.87 6.34
C ALA A 33 -0.40 4.09 6.15
N TRP A 34 0.38 3.91 7.21
CA TRP A 34 1.59 3.08 7.22
C TRP A 34 1.80 2.40 8.58
N ALA A 35 2.30 1.15 8.57
CA ALA A 35 2.60 0.38 9.77
C ALA A 35 3.70 -0.68 9.55
N GLU A 36 4.16 -1.35 10.60
CA GLU A 36 5.13 -2.44 10.49
C GLU A 36 4.48 -3.76 10.02
N SER A 37 3.14 -3.84 10.01
CA SER A 37 2.35 -5.01 9.61
C SER A 37 1.24 -4.68 8.62
N ALA A 38 0.96 -5.61 7.70
CA ALA A 38 -0.16 -5.53 6.76
C ALA A 38 -1.52 -5.43 7.46
N VAL A 39 -1.68 -6.10 8.61
CA VAL A 39 -2.93 -6.11 9.37
C VAL A 39 -3.17 -4.75 10.03
N GLU A 40 -2.13 -4.16 10.59
CA GLU A 40 -2.20 -2.86 11.25
C GLU A 40 -2.50 -1.74 10.26
N VAL A 41 -1.85 -1.75 9.09
CA VAL A 41 -2.08 -0.73 8.07
C VAL A 41 -3.48 -0.82 7.48
N LEU A 42 -4.02 -2.03 7.30
CA LEU A 42 -5.39 -2.24 6.86
C LEU A 42 -6.40 -1.73 7.90
N ALA A 43 -6.16 -2.02 9.17
CA ALA A 43 -7.02 -1.58 10.26
C ALA A 43 -7.04 -0.05 10.38
N GLN A 44 -5.88 0.61 10.24
CA GLN A 44 -5.78 2.07 10.19
C GLN A 44 -6.51 2.64 8.98
N ALA A 45 -6.22 2.14 7.78
CA ALA A 45 -6.87 2.60 6.55
C ALA A 45 -8.40 2.49 6.61
N LYS A 46 -8.92 1.37 7.14
CA LYS A 46 -10.37 1.18 7.31
C LYS A 46 -10.98 2.02 8.43
N LYS A 47 -10.20 2.42 9.44
CA LYS A 47 -10.67 3.32 10.50
C LYS A 47 -10.89 4.73 9.96
N ASP A 48 -9.94 5.22 9.16
CA ASP A 48 -10.01 6.55 8.56
C ASP A 48 -10.94 6.61 7.35
N ARG A 49 -10.95 5.55 6.52
CA ARG A 49 -11.79 5.45 5.32
C ARG A 49 -12.46 4.07 5.23
N PRO A 50 -13.56 3.84 5.98
CA PRO A 50 -14.20 2.53 6.07
C PRO A 50 -14.80 2.01 4.75
N ASN A 51 -15.12 2.91 3.82
CA ASN A 51 -15.71 2.58 2.52
C ASN A 51 -14.70 2.59 1.37
N ALA A 52 -13.42 2.90 1.64
CA ALA A 52 -12.39 2.85 0.63
C ALA A 52 -11.83 1.43 0.49
N ASP A 53 -11.34 1.11 -0.70
CA ASP A 53 -10.60 -0.13 -0.97
C ASP A 53 -9.10 0.20 -1.03
N PRO A 54 -8.35 0.07 0.09
CA PRO A 54 -6.94 0.40 0.11
C PRO A 54 -6.09 -0.67 -0.56
N GLU A 55 -5.19 -0.24 -1.43
CA GLU A 55 -4.12 -1.10 -1.95
C GLU A 55 -2.99 -1.18 -0.91
N ILE A 56 -2.63 -2.39 -0.49
CA ILE A 56 -1.60 -2.60 0.53
C ILE A 56 -0.33 -3.17 -0.10
N MET A 57 0.80 -2.56 0.22
CA MET A 57 2.10 -3.05 -0.23
C MET A 57 3.18 -2.86 0.81
N LYS A 58 4.18 -3.76 0.78
CA LYS A 58 5.40 -3.59 1.56
C LYS A 58 6.41 -2.80 0.74
N VAL A 59 6.85 -1.67 1.29
CA VAL A 59 7.94 -0.90 0.68
C VAL A 59 9.25 -1.59 1.06
N PRO A 60 10.04 -2.13 0.10
CA PRO A 60 11.30 -2.77 0.40
C PRO A 60 12.31 -1.73 0.89
N ARG A 61 13.21 -2.16 1.78
CA ARG A 61 14.41 -1.38 2.09
C ARG A 61 15.35 -1.35 0.89
N LYS A 62 16.26 -0.37 0.85
CA LYS A 62 17.28 -0.24 -0.22
C LYS A 62 18.08 -1.53 -0.42
N ASP A 63 18.24 -2.31 0.65
CA ASP A 63 18.99 -3.56 0.69
C ASP A 63 18.14 -4.84 0.47
N GLU A 64 16.80 -4.74 0.37
CA GLU A 64 15.89 -5.92 0.31
C GLU A 64 15.47 -6.34 -1.13
N GLY A 65 15.84 -5.59 -2.18
CA GLY A 65 15.46 -5.91 -3.56
C GLY A 65 14.09 -5.33 -4.00
N PRO A 66 13.51 -5.78 -5.14
CA PRO A 66 12.36 -5.12 -5.78
C PRO A 66 11.04 -5.22 -4.98
N LEU A 67 10.13 -4.28 -5.24
CA LEU A 67 8.82 -4.15 -4.58
C LEU A 67 7.95 -5.39 -4.81
N VAL A 68 7.34 -5.92 -3.74
CA VAL A 68 6.31 -6.96 -3.81
C VAL A 68 4.96 -6.31 -3.53
N VAL A 69 4.11 -6.24 -4.56
CA VAL A 69 2.72 -5.79 -4.45
C VAL A 69 1.86 -7.01 -4.15
N CYS A 70 1.17 -7.03 -3.01
CA CYS A 70 0.20 -8.08 -2.70
C CYS A 70 -1.18 -7.66 -3.21
N ASP A 71 -1.51 -8.07 -4.43
CA ASP A 71 -2.85 -7.90 -5.00
C ASP A 71 -3.84 -8.78 -4.22
N LYS A 72 -4.65 -8.13 -3.37
CA LYS A 72 -5.84 -8.66 -2.67
C LYS A 72 -5.58 -9.60 -1.47
N ILE A 73 -5.60 -9.00 -0.28
CA ILE A 73 -5.97 -9.70 0.94
C ILE A 73 -7.50 -9.86 0.93
N SER A 74 -8.00 -10.92 0.31
CA SER A 74 -9.36 -11.42 0.60
C SER A 74 -9.36 -11.93 2.05
N LEU A 75 -9.66 -11.06 3.00
CA LEU A 75 -9.89 -11.48 4.38
C LEU A 75 -11.09 -12.44 4.38
N PRO A 76 -10.96 -13.68 4.86
CA PRO A 76 -12.11 -14.56 5.02
C PRO A 76 -12.98 -13.98 6.13
N THR A 77 -14.13 -13.41 5.76
CA THR A 77 -15.21 -13.11 6.69
C THR A 77 -15.67 -14.44 7.30
N HIS A 78 -15.14 -14.79 8.47
CA HIS A 78 -15.70 -15.87 9.28
C HIS A 78 -17.08 -15.40 9.76
N ARG A 79 -18.10 -16.14 9.31
CA ARG A 79 -19.51 -15.99 9.64
C ARG A 79 -19.83 -16.82 10.88
#